data_AF-A0A9W7AXJ3-F1
#
_entry.id   AF-A0A9W7AXJ3-F1
#
_cell.length_a   1.000
_cell.length_b   1.000
_cell.length_c   1.000
_cell.angle_alpha   90.00
_cell.angle_beta   90.00
_cell.angle_gamma   90.00
#
_symmetry.space_group_name_H-M   'P 1'
#
loop_
_entity.id
_entity.type
_entity.pdbx_description
1 polymer ?
#
loop_
_entity_poly.entity_id
_entity_poly.type
_entity_poly.pdbx_seq_one_letter_code
_entity_poly.pdbx_strand_id
1 'polypeptide(L)'
;GASAVLAAVDLSFQLRTEKEAKDWKVGVASTSYHGPPSTSLGSKTTLFSKSETQLLYPCPSPYDTPEEMEMKFAQYVEWLNLNSSTLASILIEPQWGSSQCAFCWPPTLLEKYMLEAKKRNLLIISDEIMCGMGRHGVSKTLFLTKALNLHQHIDIVTFGKSIATGAFPLSGCL
;
A
#
# COMPACT_ATOMS: atom_id res chain seq x y z
N GLY A 1 -3.40 -13.22 -4.70
CA GLY A 1 -2.54 -12.02 -4.69
C GLY A 1 -3.39 -10.82 -4.97
N ALA A 2 -3.63 -10.50 -6.24
CA ALA A 2 -4.55 -9.41 -6.62
C ALA A 2 -5.93 -9.51 -5.94
N SER A 3 -6.49 -10.72 -5.82
CA SER A 3 -7.73 -10.95 -5.07
C SER A 3 -7.68 -10.52 -3.60
N ALA A 4 -6.54 -10.67 -2.92
CA ALA A 4 -6.36 -10.21 -1.54
C ALA A 4 -6.29 -8.68 -1.44
N VAL A 5 -5.69 -8.03 -2.44
CA VAL A 5 -5.68 -6.55 -2.54
C VAL A 5 -7.09 -6.03 -2.73
N LEU A 6 -7.85 -6.59 -3.67
CA LEU A 6 -9.24 -6.18 -3.91
C LEU A 6 -10.11 -6.41 -2.67
N ALA A 7 -9.99 -7.58 -2.03
CA ALA A 7 -10.71 -7.87 -0.79
C ALA A 7 -10.37 -6.89 0.35
N ALA A 8 -9.09 -6.50 0.50
CA ALA A 8 -8.68 -5.52 1.50
C ALA A 8 -9.23 -4.12 1.21
N VAL A 9 -9.27 -3.71 -0.06
CA VAL A 9 -9.84 -2.42 -0.46
C VAL A 9 -11.35 -2.40 -0.21
N ASP A 10 -12.06 -3.45 -0.61
CA ASP A 10 -13.50 -3.60 -0.33
C ASP A 10 -13.80 -3.58 1.17
N LEU A 11 -13.00 -4.31 1.96
CA LEU A 11 -13.10 -4.29 3.43
C LEU A 11 -12.86 -2.87 3.97
N SER A 12 -11.85 -2.17 3.46
CA SER A 12 -11.56 -0.79 3.89
C SER A 12 -12.71 0.17 3.61
N PHE A 13 -13.47 -0.04 2.53
CA PHE A 13 -14.65 0.77 2.19
C PHE A 13 -15.81 0.45 3.11
N GLN A 14 -16.01 -0.82 3.45
CA GLN A 14 -17.06 -1.27 4.39
C GLN A 14 -16.81 -0.82 5.83
N LEU A 15 -15.54 -0.67 6.23
CA LEU A 15 -15.16 -0.17 7.54
C LEU A 15 -15.37 1.35 7.69
N ARG A 16 -15.67 2.07 6.61
CA ARG A 16 -16.04 3.50 6.68
C ARG A 16 -17.44 3.63 7.29
N THR A 17 -17.51 4.24 8.47
CA THR A 17 -18.74 4.39 9.26
C THR A 17 -19.49 5.69 9.00
N GLU A 18 -19.08 6.47 8.00
CA GLU A 18 -19.74 7.72 7.64
C GLU A 18 -21.21 7.49 7.27
N LYS A 19 -22.08 8.38 7.77
CA LYS A 19 -23.54 8.29 7.57
C LYS A 19 -23.96 8.53 6.12
N GLU A 20 -23.14 9.25 5.36
CA GLU A 20 -23.37 9.52 3.94
C GLU A 20 -22.54 8.55 3.10
N ALA A 21 -23.20 7.87 2.16
CA ALA A 21 -22.50 7.07 1.18
C ALA A 21 -21.59 7.98 0.34
N LYS A 22 -20.30 7.70 0.36
CA LYS A 22 -19.31 8.35 -0.49
C LYS A 22 -18.80 7.36 -1.52
N ASP A 23 -18.45 7.89 -2.69
CA ASP A 23 -17.66 7.17 -3.68
C ASP A 23 -16.21 7.06 -3.17
N TRP A 24 -15.99 6.11 -2.27
CA TRP A 24 -14.70 5.92 -1.62
C TRP A 24 -13.65 5.45 -2.61
N LYS A 25 -12.46 6.03 -2.45
CA LYS A 25 -11.28 5.68 -3.24
C LYS A 25 -10.17 5.17 -2.35
N VAL A 26 -9.22 4.48 -2.96
CA VAL A 26 -7.97 4.07 -2.33
C VAL A 26 -6.79 4.86 -2.89
N GLY A 27 -5.95 5.37 -2.01
CA GLY A 27 -4.68 6.00 -2.38
C GLY A 27 -3.65 4.94 -2.70
N VAL A 28 -3.04 5.01 -3.88
CA VAL A 28 -2.07 4.01 -4.36
C VAL A 28 -0.77 4.71 -4.76
N ALA A 29 0.37 4.16 -4.37
CA ALA A 29 1.65 4.78 -4.68
C ALA A 29 1.90 4.82 -6.20
N SER A 30 2.41 5.94 -6.71
CA SER A 30 2.60 6.18 -8.14
C SER A 30 3.63 5.28 -8.82
N THR A 31 4.34 4.42 -8.08
CA THR A 31 5.24 3.40 -8.65
C THR A 31 4.94 1.98 -8.13
N SER A 32 3.80 1.75 -7.47
CA SER A 32 3.49 0.47 -6.84
C SER A 32 2.97 -0.61 -7.81
N TYR A 33 3.05 -1.86 -7.38
CA TYR A 33 2.45 -3.02 -8.05
C TYR A 33 1.62 -3.84 -7.07
N HIS A 34 0.31 -3.89 -7.30
CA HIS A 34 -0.63 -4.67 -6.46
C HIS A 34 -1.35 -5.77 -7.25
N GLY A 35 -0.75 -6.23 -8.36
CA GLY A 35 -1.30 -7.26 -9.23
C GLY A 35 -1.31 -6.84 -10.71
N PRO A 36 -1.88 -7.69 -11.59
CA PRO A 36 -1.85 -7.45 -13.02
C PRO A 36 -2.44 -6.09 -13.41
N PRO A 37 -1.80 -5.34 -14.32
CA PRO A 37 -2.25 -4.01 -14.72
C PRO A 37 -3.70 -3.91 -15.19
N SER A 38 -4.24 -4.98 -15.81
CA SER A 38 -5.59 -5.02 -16.36
C SER A 38 -6.69 -5.26 -15.32
N THR A 39 -6.36 -5.85 -14.16
CA THR A 39 -7.36 -6.33 -13.20
C THR A 39 -7.09 -5.93 -11.75
N SER A 40 -6.00 -5.19 -11.50
CA SER A 40 -5.62 -4.75 -10.15
C SER A 40 -5.10 -3.32 -10.10
N LEU A 41 -4.86 -2.86 -8.88
CA LEU A 41 -4.36 -1.54 -8.55
C LEU A 41 -2.85 -1.40 -8.80
N GLY A 42 -2.37 -0.17 -8.88
CA GLY A 42 -0.97 0.17 -9.14
C GLY A 42 -0.81 1.03 -10.38
N SER A 43 0.37 1.62 -10.57
CA SER A 43 0.51 2.78 -11.45
C SER A 43 0.87 2.47 -12.90
N LYS A 44 1.39 1.28 -13.22
CA LYS A 44 1.86 0.95 -14.58
C LYS A 44 0.79 0.20 -15.37
N THR A 45 0.24 0.82 -16.41
CA THR A 45 -0.49 0.16 -17.51
C THR A 45 -0.35 1.01 -18.78
N THR A 46 -0.01 0.40 -19.91
CA THR A 46 0.11 1.10 -21.21
C THR A 46 -1.09 0.86 -22.12
N LEU A 47 -2.00 -0.04 -21.75
CA LEU A 47 -3.05 -0.55 -22.65
C LEU A 47 -4.46 -0.11 -22.28
N PHE A 48 -4.70 0.32 -21.04
CA PHE A 48 -6.06 0.63 -20.53
C PHE A 48 -6.04 1.77 -19.52
N SER A 49 -7.15 2.51 -19.39
CA SER A 49 -7.37 3.40 -18.25
C SER A 49 -7.54 2.57 -16.98
N LYS A 50 -6.98 3.07 -15.88
CA LYS A 50 -7.12 2.45 -14.56
C LYS A 50 -8.49 2.73 -13.95
N SER A 51 -8.89 1.86 -13.01
CA SER A 51 -10.13 2.01 -12.23
C SER A 51 -10.24 3.40 -11.59
N GLU A 52 -11.41 4.01 -11.67
CA GLU A 52 -11.74 5.29 -11.02
C GLU A 52 -11.67 5.22 -9.49
N THR A 53 -11.63 4.01 -8.93
CA THR A 53 -11.53 3.72 -7.50
C THR A 53 -10.13 3.98 -6.91
N GLN A 54 -9.11 4.25 -7.74
CA GLN A 54 -7.76 4.55 -7.27
C GLN A 54 -7.34 5.98 -7.57
N LEU A 55 -6.64 6.60 -6.62
CA LEU A 55 -5.95 7.87 -6.81
C LEU A 55 -4.46 7.66 -6.55
N LEU A 56 -3.62 8.08 -7.50
CA LEU A 56 -2.18 7.92 -7.38
C LEU A 56 -1.58 9.02 -6.51
N TYR A 57 -0.78 8.63 -5.51
CA TYR A 57 -0.04 9.56 -4.66
C TYR A 57 1.48 9.50 -4.94
N PRO A 58 2.21 10.61 -4.78
CA PRO A 58 3.65 10.65 -5.02
C PRO A 58 4.40 9.80 -3.97
N CYS A 59 5.32 8.96 -4.41
CA CYS A 59 6.12 8.09 -3.54
C CYS A 59 7.59 8.11 -3.95
N PRO A 60 8.52 7.85 -3.01
CA PRO A 60 9.95 7.79 -3.30
C PRO A 60 10.29 6.63 -4.25
N SER A 61 11.38 6.81 -4.97
CA SER A 61 12.04 5.85 -5.84
C SER A 61 13.37 5.43 -5.20
N PRO A 62 13.88 4.22 -5.48
CA PRO A 62 15.20 3.79 -5.00
C PRO A 62 16.37 4.69 -5.44
N TYR A 63 16.16 5.50 -6.49
CA TYR A 63 17.17 6.37 -7.07
C TYR A 63 17.10 7.82 -6.59
N ASP A 64 16.12 8.14 -5.75
CA ASP A 64 15.94 9.51 -5.26
C ASP A 64 17.06 9.90 -4.28
N THR A 65 17.49 11.16 -4.32
CA THR A 65 18.30 11.74 -3.25
C THR A 65 17.44 11.99 -2.00
N PRO A 66 18.05 12.19 -0.81
CA PRO A 66 17.30 12.57 0.39
C PRO A 66 16.41 13.82 0.20
N GLU A 67 16.88 14.81 -0.56
CA GLU A 67 16.14 16.03 -0.87
C GLU A 67 14.92 15.74 -1.75
N GLU A 68 15.07 14.86 -2.75
CA GLU A 68 13.97 14.42 -3.61
C GLU A 68 12.93 13.60 -2.83
N MET A 69 13.37 12.77 -1.88
CA MET A 69 12.47 12.03 -1.00
C MET A 69 11.64 12.96 -0.10
N GLU A 70 12.25 13.98 0.51
CA GLU A 70 11.54 14.97 1.33
C GLU A 70 10.59 15.83 0.46
N MET A 71 10.99 16.19 -0.77
CA MET A 71 10.13 16.89 -1.72
C MET A 71 8.88 16.04 -2.06
N LYS A 72 9.05 14.76 -2.36
CA LYS A 72 7.94 13.84 -2.63
C LYS A 72 7.05 13.64 -1.41
N PHE A 73 7.62 13.61 -0.21
CA PHE A 73 6.84 13.59 1.02
C PHE A 73 6.00 14.86 1.19
N ALA A 74 6.56 16.04 0.91
CA ALA A 74 5.79 17.29 0.93
C ALA A 74 4.64 17.28 -0.09
N GLN A 75 4.89 16.78 -1.32
CA GLN A 75 3.87 16.59 -2.34
C GLN A 75 2.79 15.59 -1.90
N TYR A 76 3.17 14.52 -1.17
CA TYR A 76 2.23 13.56 -0.62
C TYR A 76 1.30 14.19 0.42
N VAL A 77 1.84 15.06 1.29
CA VAL A 77 1.04 15.80 2.28
C VAL A 77 0.06 16.75 1.59
N GLU A 78 0.50 17.48 0.56
CA GLU A 78 -0.37 18.34 -0.25
C GLU A 78 -1.47 17.51 -0.95
N TRP A 79 -1.10 16.39 -1.56
CA TRP A 79 -2.04 15.48 -2.19
C TRP A 79 -3.08 14.95 -1.19
N LEU A 80 -2.68 14.60 0.03
CA LEU A 80 -3.61 14.18 1.09
C LEU A 80 -4.56 15.31 1.50
N ASN A 81 -4.09 16.55 1.57
CA ASN A 81 -4.95 17.70 1.87
C ASN A 81 -6.06 17.88 0.83
N LEU A 82 -5.76 17.62 -0.44
CA LEU A 82 -6.72 17.73 -1.53
C LEU A 82 -7.70 16.55 -1.60
N ASN A 83 -7.24 15.33 -1.27
CA ASN A 83 -7.98 14.11 -1.62
C ASN A 83 -8.57 13.35 -0.42
N SER A 84 -8.09 13.57 0.81
CA SER A 84 -8.45 12.74 1.98
C SER A 84 -9.94 12.61 2.28
N SER A 85 -10.77 13.59 1.90
CA SER A 85 -12.22 13.55 2.11
C SER A 85 -12.95 12.48 1.27
N THR A 86 -12.28 11.97 0.22
CA THR A 86 -12.77 10.92 -0.70
C THR A 86 -12.01 9.60 -0.58
N LEU A 87 -11.00 9.55 0.29
CA LEU A 87 -10.18 8.35 0.49
C LEU A 87 -10.66 7.55 1.70
N ALA A 88 -10.84 6.26 1.53
CA ALA A 88 -11.07 5.35 2.64
C ALA A 88 -9.76 4.84 3.26
N SER A 89 -8.77 4.58 2.39
CA SER A 89 -7.52 3.93 2.75
C SER A 89 -6.34 4.36 1.87
N ILE A 90 -5.13 4.13 2.39
CA ILE A 90 -3.86 4.20 1.64
C ILE A 90 -3.30 2.78 1.54
N LEU A 91 -2.92 2.38 0.33
CA LEU A 91 -2.33 1.10 0.02
C LEU A 91 -0.82 1.27 -0.20
N ILE A 92 -0.02 0.57 0.60
CA ILE A 92 1.44 0.68 0.62
C ILE A 92 2.10 -0.68 0.42
N GLU A 93 3.26 -0.72 -0.23
CA GLU A 93 4.19 -1.86 -0.14
C GLU A 93 5.32 -1.45 0.82
N PRO A 94 5.52 -2.10 1.98
CA PRO A 94 6.63 -1.74 2.89
C PRO A 94 8.00 -2.07 2.27
N GLN A 95 8.03 -3.06 1.38
CA GLN A 95 9.11 -3.32 0.44
C GLN A 95 8.47 -3.49 -0.92
N TRP A 96 8.88 -2.66 -1.87
CA TRP A 96 8.36 -2.66 -3.22
C TRP A 96 8.59 -4.01 -3.90
N GLY A 97 7.61 -4.51 -4.63
CA GLY A 97 7.69 -5.75 -5.36
C GLY A 97 8.50 -5.64 -6.66
N SER A 98 7.83 -6.04 -7.75
CA SER A 98 8.41 -6.06 -9.10
C SER A 98 8.62 -4.67 -9.69
N SER A 99 7.95 -3.64 -9.18
CA SER A 99 8.02 -2.29 -9.75
C SER A 99 9.32 -1.56 -9.47
N GLN A 100 9.96 -1.90 -8.35
CA GLN A 100 11.20 -1.28 -7.85
C GLN A 100 12.15 -2.36 -7.31
N CYS A 101 12.28 -3.49 -7.99
CA CYS A 101 13.31 -4.52 -7.73
C CYS A 101 13.53 -4.89 -6.25
N ALA A 102 12.47 -5.11 -5.47
CA ALA A 102 12.58 -5.48 -4.05
C ALA A 102 13.21 -4.41 -3.13
N PHE A 103 13.31 -3.15 -3.55
CA PHE A 103 13.82 -2.08 -2.71
C PHE A 103 12.88 -1.76 -1.54
N CYS A 104 13.45 -1.38 -0.41
CA CYS A 104 12.71 -0.94 0.78
C CYS A 104 12.66 0.58 0.84
N TRP A 105 11.61 1.09 1.50
CA TRP A 105 11.62 2.47 1.97
C TRP A 105 12.66 2.66 3.07
N PRO A 106 13.22 3.86 3.25
CA PRO A 106 13.75 4.25 4.55
C PRO A 106 12.64 4.10 5.60
N PRO A 107 12.83 3.33 6.71
CA PRO A 107 11.75 3.04 7.65
C PRO A 107 11.09 4.29 8.25
N THR A 108 11.91 5.30 8.57
CA THR A 108 11.44 6.59 9.09
C THR A 108 10.59 7.36 8.08
N LEU A 109 10.92 7.28 6.78
CA LEU A 109 10.13 7.90 5.73
C LEU A 109 8.79 7.19 5.56
N LEU A 110 8.80 5.86 5.56
CA LEU A 110 7.56 5.08 5.48
C LEU A 110 6.63 5.39 6.67
N GLU A 111 7.17 5.48 7.88
CA GLU A 111 6.42 5.88 9.07
C GLU A 111 5.81 7.28 8.92
N LYS A 112 6.56 8.27 8.40
CA LYS A 112 6.03 9.61 8.11
C LYS A 112 4.80 9.55 7.19
N TYR A 113 4.85 8.75 6.11
CA TYR A 113 3.71 8.58 5.19
C TYR A 113 2.48 7.99 5.89
N MET A 114 2.69 6.97 6.73
CA MET A 114 1.62 6.34 7.50
C MET A 114 0.99 7.33 8.49
N LEU A 115 1.81 8.05 9.26
CA LEU A 115 1.32 9.02 10.25
C LEU A 115 0.49 10.12 9.61
N GLU A 116 0.89 10.65 8.46
CA GLU A 116 0.11 11.65 7.73
C GLU A 116 -1.24 11.12 7.23
N ALA A 117 -1.32 9.85 6.82
CA ALA A 117 -2.58 9.20 6.49
C ALA A 117 -3.47 9.02 7.74
N LYS A 118 -2.90 8.53 8.86
CA LYS A 118 -3.64 8.32 10.12
C LYS A 118 -4.18 9.63 10.70
N LYS A 119 -3.44 10.74 10.60
CA LYS A 119 -3.92 12.09 11.01
C LYS A 119 -5.22 12.50 10.31
N ARG A 120 -5.48 11.96 9.11
CA ARG A 120 -6.68 12.22 8.29
C ARG A 120 -7.71 11.09 8.39
N ASN A 121 -7.58 10.23 9.41
CA ASN A 121 -8.46 9.09 9.66
C ASN A 121 -8.58 8.14 8.44
N LEU A 122 -7.47 7.93 7.72
CA LEU A 122 -7.39 6.96 6.64
C LEU A 122 -6.93 5.61 7.20
N LEU A 123 -7.49 4.52 6.68
CA LEU A 123 -7.01 3.18 6.96
C LEU A 123 -5.71 2.91 6.19
N ILE A 124 -4.81 2.10 6.73
CA ILE A 124 -3.58 1.71 6.07
C ILE A 124 -3.62 0.23 5.73
N ILE A 125 -3.57 -0.06 4.44
CA ILE A 125 -3.46 -1.41 3.90
C ILE A 125 -1.98 -1.67 3.56
N SER A 126 -1.36 -2.62 4.24
CA SER A 126 0.00 -3.07 3.92
C SER A 126 -0.03 -4.26 2.96
N ASP A 127 0.44 -4.06 1.74
CA ASP A 127 0.66 -5.13 0.78
C ASP A 127 1.96 -5.87 1.06
N GLU A 128 1.83 -6.97 1.79
CA GLU A 128 2.93 -7.84 2.19
C GLU A 128 2.95 -9.14 1.37
N ILE A 129 2.27 -9.18 0.21
CA ILE A 129 2.23 -10.37 -0.64
C ILE A 129 3.64 -10.77 -1.10
N MET A 130 4.52 -9.80 -1.33
CA MET A 130 5.91 -10.06 -1.73
C MET A 130 6.82 -10.31 -0.52
N CYS A 131 6.85 -9.39 0.44
CA CYS A 131 7.85 -9.38 1.52
C CYS A 131 7.45 -10.17 2.77
N GLY A 132 6.17 -10.49 2.93
CA GLY A 132 5.63 -11.21 4.07
C GLY A 132 6.01 -12.70 4.10
N MET A 133 5.48 -13.39 5.11
CA MET A 133 5.80 -14.79 5.45
C MET A 133 7.30 -15.04 5.59
N GLY A 134 8.02 -14.08 6.18
CA GLY A 134 9.45 -14.18 6.46
C GLY A 134 10.39 -13.97 5.27
N ARG A 135 9.87 -13.64 4.06
CA ARG A 135 10.73 -13.40 2.89
C ARG A 135 11.70 -12.22 3.08
N HIS A 136 11.33 -11.26 3.93
CA HIS A 136 12.18 -10.13 4.33
C HIS A 136 13.45 -10.53 5.10
N GLY A 137 13.58 -11.77 5.57
CA GLY A 137 14.81 -12.32 6.16
C GLY A 137 15.06 -11.97 7.63
N VAL A 138 14.16 -11.24 8.29
CA VAL A 138 14.28 -10.96 9.73
C VAL A 138 13.66 -12.10 10.54
N SER A 139 14.43 -12.66 11.47
CA SER A 139 13.99 -13.80 12.29
C SER A 139 12.82 -13.43 13.21
N LYS A 140 11.89 -14.37 13.41
CA LYS A 140 10.74 -14.31 14.34
C LYS A 140 9.58 -13.37 13.97
N THR A 141 9.55 -12.79 12.78
CA THR A 141 8.42 -11.98 12.31
C THR A 141 7.90 -12.46 10.95
N LEU A 142 6.58 -12.58 10.82
CA LEU A 142 5.95 -12.97 9.54
C LEU A 142 5.91 -11.81 8.55
N PHE A 143 5.65 -10.60 9.04
CA PHE A 143 5.45 -9.40 8.24
C PHE A 143 6.60 -8.41 8.44
N LEU A 144 7.02 -7.75 7.36
CA LEU A 144 8.07 -6.74 7.34
C LEU A 144 7.68 -5.53 8.18
N THR A 145 6.42 -5.07 8.13
CA THR A 145 5.94 -3.98 8.99
C THR A 145 6.10 -4.29 10.48
N LYS A 146 5.98 -5.56 10.89
CA LYS A 146 6.31 -5.98 12.26
C LYS A 146 7.80 -5.92 12.54
N ALA A 147 8.64 -6.39 11.60
CA ALA A 147 10.10 -6.33 11.72
C ALA A 147 10.63 -4.88 11.82
N LEU A 148 9.97 -3.94 11.15
CA LEU A 148 10.29 -2.51 11.17
C LEU A 148 9.65 -1.75 12.34
N ASN A 149 8.91 -2.42 13.23
CA ASN A 149 8.13 -1.78 14.32
C ASN A 149 7.11 -0.73 13.82
N LEU A 150 6.48 -0.98 12.67
CA LEU A 150 5.46 -0.12 12.06
C LEU A 150 4.04 -0.70 12.12
N HIS A 151 3.90 -1.97 12.56
CA HIS A 151 2.62 -2.70 12.59
C HIS A 151 1.46 -1.99 13.32
N GLN A 152 1.74 -1.13 14.30
CA GLN A 152 0.73 -0.37 15.03
C GLN A 152 -0.01 0.67 14.18
N HIS A 153 0.53 1.03 13.01
CA HIS A 153 -0.12 1.95 12.07
C HIS A 153 -0.93 1.23 11.00
N ILE A 154 -0.82 -0.10 10.92
CA ILE A 154 -1.46 -0.90 9.88
C ILE A 154 -2.85 -1.34 10.35
N ASP A 155 -3.84 -1.15 9.50
CA ASP A 155 -5.23 -1.57 9.78
C ASP A 155 -5.57 -2.88 9.06
N ILE A 156 -5.00 -3.12 7.87
CA ILE A 156 -5.22 -4.35 7.09
C ILE A 156 -3.88 -4.80 6.48
N VAL A 157 -3.59 -6.10 6.50
CA VAL A 157 -2.42 -6.70 5.85
C VAL A 157 -2.87 -7.65 4.75
N THR A 158 -2.31 -7.54 3.54
CA THR A 158 -2.54 -8.53 2.48
C THR A 158 -1.37 -9.50 2.39
N PHE A 159 -1.69 -10.77 2.13
CA PHE A 159 -0.70 -11.84 2.03
C PHE A 159 -1.06 -12.82 0.91
N GLY A 160 -0.06 -13.52 0.41
CA GLY A 160 -0.18 -14.49 -0.69
C GLY A 160 1.16 -15.17 -0.92
N LYS A 161 1.44 -15.58 -2.16
CA LYS A 161 2.72 -16.17 -2.60
C LYS A 161 3.24 -17.23 -1.61
N SER A 162 4.19 -16.83 -0.77
CA SER A 162 4.87 -17.67 0.23
C SER A 162 3.94 -18.32 1.25
N ILE A 163 2.71 -17.81 1.45
CA ILE A 163 1.74 -18.40 2.39
C ILE A 163 1.47 -19.89 2.15
N ALA A 164 1.51 -20.31 0.88
CA ALA A 164 1.36 -21.71 0.48
C ALA A 164 2.59 -22.22 -0.26
N THR A 165 3.75 -21.58 -0.06
CA THR A 165 5.05 -21.93 -0.67
C THR A 165 5.03 -22.11 -2.19
N GLY A 166 4.03 -21.55 -2.88
CA GLY A 166 3.78 -21.76 -4.31
C GLY A 166 3.13 -23.11 -4.66
N ALA A 167 2.87 -23.99 -3.68
CA ALA A 167 2.22 -25.28 -3.89
C ALA A 167 0.73 -25.14 -4.21
N PHE A 168 0.05 -24.16 -3.62
CA PHE A 168 -1.39 -23.91 -3.83
C PHE A 168 -1.69 -22.42 -4.04
N PRO A 169 -2.71 -22.08 -4.84
CA PRO A 169 -3.17 -20.71 -4.99
C PRO A 169 -3.90 -20.26 -3.72
N LEU A 170 -3.16 -19.63 -2.80
CA LEU A 170 -3.71 -19.09 -1.55
C LEU A 170 -3.30 -17.62 -1.37
N SER A 171 -4.25 -16.80 -0.95
CA SER A 171 -4.03 -15.42 -0.53
C SER A 171 -5.20 -14.93 0.31
N GLY A 172 -4.98 -13.92 1.14
CA GLY A 172 -6.01 -13.30 1.93
C GLY A 172 -5.58 -11.94 2.45
N CYS A 173 -6.50 -11.29 3.16
CA CYS A 173 -6.21 -10.12 3.98
C CYS A 173 -6.68 -10.38 5.40
N LEU A 174 -6.03 -9.73 6.37
CA LEU A 174 -6.36 -9.79 7.80
C LEU A 174 -6.31 -8.39 8.40
#